data_AF-A0A955KZE4-F1
#
_entry.id   AF-A0A955KZE4-F1
#
_cell.length_a   1.000
_cell.length_b   1.000
_cell.length_c   1.000
_cell.angle_alpha   90.00
_cell.angle_beta   90.00
_cell.angle_gamma   90.00
#
_symmetry.space_group_name_H-M   'P 1'
#
loop_
_entity.id
_entity.type
_entity.pdbx_description
1 polymer ?
#
loop_
_entity_poly.entity_id
_entity_poly.type
_entity_poly.pdbx_seq_one_letter_code
_entity_poly.pdbx_strand_id
1 'polypeptide(L)'
;IKVIDRGYLSTLTFYSVLEEVTGVSANPVYRWFISEIGNTLYRPDHYVFVDVPAEVSVERAKKAGRAIADNNMWLKFPDKINYWYKRMFAVFEPAAKVYRIDGTKSQLDVAEEFRSLLEMLKTGNEG
;
A
#
# COMPACT_ATOMS: atom_id res chain seq x y z
N ILE A 1 -13.58 13.55 3.58
CA ILE A 1 -12.43 12.66 3.26
C ILE A 1 -12.92 11.54 2.36
N LYS A 2 -12.23 11.29 1.24
CA LYS A 2 -12.44 10.11 0.40
C LYS A 2 -11.35 9.10 0.72
N VAL A 3 -11.72 7.86 1.00
CA VAL A 3 -10.77 6.77 1.29
C VAL A 3 -10.72 5.84 0.08
N ILE A 4 -9.52 5.47 -0.33
CA ILE A 4 -9.28 4.56 -1.45
C ILE A 4 -8.43 3.41 -0.92
N ASP A 5 -8.91 2.18 -1.09
CA ASP A 5 -8.09 1.00 -0.83
C ASP A 5 -7.09 0.83 -1.99
N ARG A 6 -5.80 0.81 -1.65
CA ARG A 6 -4.65 0.70 -2.58
C ARG A 6 -4.68 1.72 -3.72
N GLY A 7 -4.08 2.89 -3.47
CA GLY A 7 -3.81 3.88 -4.51
C GLY A 7 -2.83 3.39 -5.59
N TYR A 8 -2.67 4.19 -6.65
CA TYR A 8 -1.87 3.85 -7.83
C TYR A 8 -0.41 3.44 -7.52
N LEU A 9 0.17 3.98 -6.43
CA LEU A 9 1.50 3.60 -5.96
C LEU A 9 1.64 2.11 -5.65
N SER A 10 0.56 1.48 -5.18
CA SER A 10 0.53 0.03 -4.93
C SER A 10 0.71 -0.75 -6.22
N THR A 11 0.01 -0.33 -7.28
CA THR A 11 0.12 -0.93 -8.61
C THR A 11 1.54 -0.76 -9.16
N LEU A 12 2.09 0.45 -9.14
CA LEU A 12 3.46 0.70 -9.63
C LEU A 12 4.49 -0.15 -8.88
N THR A 13 4.35 -0.26 -7.56
CA THR A 13 5.24 -1.08 -6.73
C THR A 13 5.14 -2.56 -7.12
N PHE A 14 3.93 -3.09 -7.22
CA PHE A 14 3.72 -4.50 -7.55
C PHE A 14 4.31 -4.86 -8.91
N TYR A 15 4.07 -4.04 -9.94
CA TYR A 15 4.61 -4.29 -11.27
C TYR A 15 6.12 -4.10 -11.36
N SER A 16 6.70 -3.20 -10.56
CA SER A 16 8.17 -3.06 -10.50
C SER A 16 8.83 -4.28 -9.86
N VAL A 17 8.22 -4.84 -8.81
CA VAL A 17 8.68 -6.11 -8.23
C VAL A 17 8.50 -7.26 -9.22
N LEU A 18 7.36 -7.29 -9.93
CA LEU A 18 7.12 -8.31 -10.96
C LEU A 18 8.17 -8.27 -12.07
N GLU A 19 8.51 -7.08 -12.58
CA GLU A 19 9.58 -6.89 -13.57
C GLU A 19 10.92 -7.39 -13.04
N GLU A 20 11.26 -7.03 -11.79
CA GLU A 20 12.52 -7.44 -11.18
C GLU A 20 12.63 -8.97 -11.01
N VAL A 21 11.54 -9.65 -10.63
CA VAL A 21 11.57 -11.08 -10.31
C VAL A 21 11.27 -12.00 -11.49
N THR A 22 10.57 -11.51 -12.53
CA THR A 22 10.14 -12.32 -13.68
C THR A 22 10.60 -11.79 -15.04
N GLY A 23 11.07 -10.55 -15.11
CA GLY A 23 11.41 -9.87 -16.37
C GLY A 23 10.19 -9.35 -17.15
N VAL A 24 8.96 -9.55 -16.67
CA VAL A 24 7.76 -8.98 -17.30
C VAL A 24 7.77 -7.47 -17.14
N SER A 25 7.86 -6.74 -18.26
CA SER A 25 8.11 -5.29 -18.18
C SER A 25 6.97 -4.52 -17.50
N ALA A 26 7.35 -3.61 -16.60
CA ALA A 26 6.42 -2.69 -15.94
C ALA A 26 6.07 -1.46 -16.79
N ASN A 27 6.77 -1.24 -17.91
CA ASN A 27 6.63 -0.05 -18.74
C ASN A 27 5.19 0.26 -19.19
N PRO A 28 4.35 -0.72 -19.60
CA PRO A 28 2.96 -0.42 -19.94
C PRO A 28 2.17 0.20 -18.78
N VAL A 29 2.43 -0.24 -17.55
CA VAL A 29 1.78 0.28 -16.35
C VAL A 29 2.26 1.68 -16.01
N TYR A 30 3.56 1.97 -16.20
CA TYR A 30 4.07 3.34 -16.08
C TYR A 30 3.43 4.28 -17.11
N ARG A 31 3.27 3.82 -18.37
CA ARG A 31 2.59 4.62 -19.40
C ARG A 31 1.15 4.92 -19.05
N TRP A 32 0.42 3.92 -18.56
CA TRP A 32 -0.94 4.10 -18.04
C TRP A 32 -0.98 5.10 -16.87
N PHE A 33 -0.08 4.97 -15.90
CA PHE A 33 -0.03 5.92 -14.79
C PHE A 33 0.19 7.35 -15.27
N ILE A 34 1.15 7.56 -16.17
CA ILE A 34 1.44 8.89 -16.73
C ILE A 34 0.27 9.44 -17.54
N SER A 35 -0.50 8.61 -18.26
CA SER A 35 -1.67 9.09 -19.01
C SER A 35 -2.87 9.41 -18.12
N GLU A 36 -3.03 8.71 -17.00
CA GLU A 36 -4.21 8.82 -16.14
C GLU A 36 -4.05 9.74 -14.94
N ILE A 37 -2.81 10.07 -14.53
CA ILE A 37 -2.57 10.96 -13.39
C ILE A 37 -3.08 12.38 -13.67
N GLY A 38 -3.91 12.90 -12.77
CA GLY A 38 -4.63 14.18 -12.94
C GLY A 38 -5.96 14.05 -13.69
N ASN A 39 -6.26 12.89 -14.29
CA ASN A 39 -7.51 12.60 -14.99
C ASN A 39 -8.40 11.69 -14.14
N THR A 40 -8.12 10.38 -14.17
CA THR A 40 -8.87 9.38 -13.40
C THR A 40 -8.12 8.93 -12.15
N LEU A 41 -6.79 9.11 -12.13
CA LEU A 41 -5.95 8.91 -10.95
C LEU A 41 -5.64 10.25 -10.31
N TYR A 42 -5.75 10.30 -8.98
CA TYR A 42 -5.50 11.50 -8.20
C TYR A 42 -4.42 11.21 -7.15
N ARG A 43 -3.56 12.20 -6.92
CA ARG A 43 -2.56 12.15 -5.87
C ARG A 43 -3.24 12.21 -4.50
N PRO A 44 -3.01 11.23 -3.61
CA PRO A 44 -3.52 11.29 -2.24
C PRO A 44 -2.77 12.34 -1.42
N ASP A 45 -3.49 13.11 -0.61
CA ASP A 45 -2.89 14.02 0.37
C ASP A 45 -2.15 13.25 1.48
N HIS A 46 -2.68 12.08 1.82
CA HIS A 46 -2.17 11.21 2.88
C HIS A 46 -2.17 9.75 2.45
N TYR A 47 -1.17 9.02 2.93
CA TYR A 47 -1.09 7.57 2.82
C TYR A 47 -1.16 6.94 4.19
N VAL A 48 -1.86 5.81 4.30
CA VAL A 48 -1.92 5.03 5.53
C VAL A 48 -1.49 3.61 5.22
N PHE A 49 -0.41 3.16 5.86
CA PHE A 49 0.09 1.80 5.79
C PHE A 49 -0.33 1.05 7.04
N VAL A 50 -0.96 -0.10 6.84
CA VAL A 50 -1.15 -1.09 7.90
C VAL A 50 0.01 -2.07 7.78
N ASP A 51 1.01 -1.90 8.65
CA ASP A 51 2.24 -2.68 8.62
C ASP A 51 1.95 -4.08 9.19
N VAL A 52 1.92 -5.09 8.33
CA VAL A 52 1.70 -6.49 8.72
C VAL A 52 2.88 -7.33 8.22
N PRO A 53 3.62 -8.01 9.09
CA PRO A 53 4.61 -9.00 8.68
C PRO A 53 3.99 -10.08 7.79
N ALA A 54 4.77 -10.62 6.85
CA ALA A 54 4.29 -11.62 5.91
C ALA A 54 3.80 -12.89 6.64
N GLU A 55 4.50 -13.28 7.70
CA GLU A 55 4.20 -14.44 8.53
C GLU A 55 2.83 -14.32 9.21
N VAL A 56 2.55 -13.13 9.76
CA VAL A 56 1.25 -12.81 10.38
C VAL A 56 0.13 -12.82 9.33
N SER A 57 0.39 -12.30 8.14
CA SER A 57 -0.57 -12.33 7.02
C SER A 57 -0.91 -13.76 6.59
N VAL A 58 0.10 -14.63 6.51
CA VAL A 58 -0.07 -16.05 6.19
C VAL A 58 -0.89 -16.77 7.27
N GLU A 59 -0.57 -16.54 8.53
CA GLU A 59 -1.30 -17.14 9.65
C GLU A 59 -2.78 -16.74 9.66
N ARG A 60 -3.08 -15.45 9.47
CA ARG A 60 -4.46 -14.94 9.40
C ARG A 60 -5.24 -15.52 8.24
N ALA A 61 -4.63 -15.62 7.06
CA ALA A 61 -5.28 -16.22 5.90
C ALA A 61 -5.60 -17.71 6.14
N LYS A 62 -4.67 -18.47 6.74
CA LYS A 62 -4.90 -19.87 7.12
C LYS A 62 -6.05 -20.00 8.13
N LYS A 63 -6.06 -19.20 9.20
CA LYS A 63 -7.13 -19.19 10.21
C LYS A 63 -8.49 -18.85 9.61
N ALA A 64 -8.54 -17.96 8.63
CA ALA A 64 -9.75 -17.55 7.95
C ALA A 64 -10.19 -18.50 6.81
N GLY A 65 -9.48 -19.62 6.58
CA GLY A 65 -9.75 -20.55 5.49
C GLY A 65 -9.56 -19.94 4.09
N ARG A 66 -8.79 -18.84 3.98
CA ARG A 66 -8.55 -18.15 2.70
C ARG A 66 -7.37 -18.79 1.98
N ALA A 67 -7.57 -19.08 0.69
CA ALA A 67 -6.47 -19.47 -0.18
C ALA A 67 -5.49 -18.29 -0.29
N ILE A 68 -4.23 -18.55 0.02
CA ILE A 68 -3.14 -17.62 -0.29
C ILE A 68 -2.69 -17.97 -1.71
N ALA A 69 -2.82 -17.03 -2.63
CA ALA A 69 -2.32 -17.25 -3.97
C ALA A 69 -0.79 -17.43 -3.91
N ASP A 70 -0.29 -18.52 -4.49
CA ASP A 70 1.14 -18.82 -4.50
C ASP A 70 1.94 -17.71 -5.18
N ASN A 71 1.35 -16.92 -6.07
CA ASN A 71 1.99 -15.78 -6.74
C ASN A 71 1.83 -14.45 -6.00
N ASN A 72 1.44 -14.46 -4.72
CA ASN A 72 1.31 -13.24 -3.94
C ASN A 72 2.69 -12.63 -3.64
N MET A 73 3.09 -11.63 -4.45
CA MET A 73 4.39 -10.96 -4.36
C MET A 73 4.65 -10.31 -3.00
N TRP A 74 3.60 -9.85 -2.31
CA TRP A 74 3.71 -9.27 -0.97
C TRP A 74 4.24 -10.28 0.05
N LEU A 75 3.86 -11.55 -0.08
CA LEU A 75 4.29 -12.60 0.83
C LEU A 75 5.61 -13.25 0.39
N LYS A 76 5.84 -13.34 -0.92
CA LYS A 76 7.07 -13.95 -1.47
C LYS A 76 8.28 -13.03 -1.39
N PHE A 77 8.07 -11.73 -1.58
CA PHE A 77 9.16 -10.75 -1.70
C PHE A 77 8.88 -9.48 -0.87
N PRO A 78 8.59 -9.61 0.44
CA PRO A 78 8.24 -8.47 1.29
C PRO A 78 9.32 -7.37 1.29
N ASP A 79 10.60 -7.75 1.27
CA ASP A 79 11.71 -6.79 1.24
C ASP A 79 11.75 -5.98 -0.07
N LYS A 80 11.52 -6.65 -1.21
CA LYS A 80 11.47 -5.97 -2.52
C LYS A 80 10.28 -5.02 -2.59
N ILE A 81 9.12 -5.45 -2.08
CA ILE A 81 7.93 -4.60 -2.02
C ILE A 81 8.19 -3.37 -1.14
N ASN A 82 8.77 -3.55 0.04
CA ASN A 82 9.11 -2.45 0.94
C ASN A 82 10.12 -1.49 0.29
N TYR A 83 11.14 -2.02 -0.38
CA TYR A 83 12.12 -1.23 -1.13
C TYR A 83 11.45 -0.39 -2.21
N TRP A 84 10.62 -1.01 -3.05
CA TRP A 84 9.96 -0.33 -4.16
C TRP A 84 8.94 0.70 -3.68
N TYR A 85 8.17 0.42 -2.63
CA TYR A 85 7.28 1.44 -2.04
C TYR A 85 8.05 2.68 -1.63
N LYS A 86 9.16 2.53 -0.88
CA LYS A 86 10.01 3.67 -0.47
C LYS A 86 10.51 4.46 -1.68
N ARG A 87 10.95 3.75 -2.73
CA ARG A 87 11.42 4.38 -3.98
C ARG A 87 10.29 5.12 -4.70
N MET A 88 9.12 4.51 -4.82
CA MET A 88 7.96 5.10 -5.48
C MET A 88 7.47 6.35 -4.75
N PHE A 89 7.46 6.35 -3.41
CA PHE A 89 7.18 7.55 -2.61
C PHE A 89 8.17 8.67 -2.91
N ALA A 90 9.46 8.38 -2.85
CA ALA A 90 10.49 9.39 -3.09
C ALA A 90 10.40 10.02 -4.50
N VAL A 91 9.93 9.27 -5.49
CA VAL A 91 9.83 9.73 -6.88
C VAL A 91 8.50 10.44 -7.16
N PHE A 92 7.37 9.85 -6.76
CA PHE A 92 6.05 10.32 -7.22
C PHE A 92 5.29 11.13 -6.17
N GLU A 93 5.53 10.86 -4.88
CA GLU A 93 4.82 11.48 -3.76
C GLU A 93 5.78 11.96 -2.65
N PRO A 94 6.83 12.75 -2.97
CA PRO A 94 7.85 13.11 -2.00
C PRO A 94 7.34 14.02 -0.87
N ALA A 95 6.20 14.69 -1.08
CA ALA A 95 5.58 15.58 -0.11
C ALA A 95 4.39 14.96 0.65
N ALA A 96 3.94 13.76 0.26
CA ALA A 96 2.78 13.13 0.88
C ALA A 96 3.11 12.65 2.29
N LYS A 97 2.21 12.89 3.24
CA LYS A 97 2.36 12.37 4.61
C LYS A 97 2.00 10.89 4.66
N VAL A 98 2.87 10.11 5.29
CA VAL A 98 2.68 8.66 5.46
C VAL A 98 2.46 8.34 6.93
N TYR A 99 1.29 7.78 7.24
CA TYR A 99 0.95 7.25 8.55
C TYR A 99 1.12 5.74 8.54
N ARG A 100 1.57 5.18 9.68
CA ARG A 100 1.76 3.75 9.86
C ARG A 100 0.94 3.29 11.06
N ILE A 101 0.15 2.24 10.84
CA ILE A 101 -0.64 1.57 11.85
C ILE A 101 -0.04 0.18 12.01
N ASP A 102 0.22 -0.22 13.25
CA ASP A 102 0.68 -1.58 13.55
C ASP A 102 -0.43 -2.59 13.28
N GLY A 103 -0.28 -3.34 12.21
CA GLY A 103 -1.24 -4.32 11.75
C GLY A 103 -1.16 -5.67 12.48
N THR A 104 -0.22 -5.85 13.42
CA THR A 104 -0.12 -7.08 14.24
C THR A 104 -1.21 -7.15 15.31
N LYS A 105 -1.76 -6.00 15.71
CA LYS A 105 -2.87 -5.87 16.66
C LYS A 105 -4.16 -6.54 16.19
N SER A 106 -5.17 -6.62 17.07
CA SER A 106 -6.48 -7.15 16.71
C SER A 106 -7.16 -6.28 15.65
N GLN A 107 -8.10 -6.85 14.90
CA GLN A 107 -8.83 -6.10 13.88
C GLN A 107 -9.61 -4.91 14.48
N LEU A 108 -10.11 -5.05 15.71
CA LEU A 108 -10.82 -3.97 16.41
C LEU A 108 -9.87 -2.82 16.73
N ASP A 109 -8.69 -3.10 17.29
CA ASP A 109 -7.71 -2.06 17.65
C ASP A 109 -7.23 -1.31 16.40
N VAL A 110 -6.93 -2.03 15.31
CA VAL A 110 -6.51 -1.41 14.04
C VAL A 110 -7.62 -0.51 13.48
N ALA A 111 -8.87 -0.93 13.57
CA ALA A 111 -10.00 -0.15 13.10
C ALA A 111 -10.25 1.12 13.95
N GLU A 112 -10.04 1.04 15.27
CA GLU A 112 -10.13 2.18 16.18
C GLU A 112 -8.99 3.19 15.95
N GLU A 113 -7.77 2.71 15.75
CA GLU A 113 -6.60 3.55 15.43
C GLU A 113 -6.81 4.26 14.08
N PHE A 114 -7.27 3.52 13.06
CA PHE A 114 -7.60 4.09 11.75
C PHE A 114 -8.72 5.12 11.84
N ARG A 115 -9.78 4.86 12.61
CA ARG A 115 -10.88 5.83 12.81
C ARG A 115 -10.38 7.11 13.48
N SER A 116 -9.55 6.97 14.51
CA SER A 116 -8.96 8.11 15.23
C SER A 116 -8.10 8.98 14.30
N LEU A 117 -7.29 8.34 13.45
CA LEU A 117 -6.52 9.02 12.41
C LEU A 117 -7.42 9.79 11.43
N LEU A 118 -8.51 9.18 10.95
CA LEU A 118 -9.43 9.85 10.04
C LEU A 118 -10.10 11.08 10.68
N GLU A 119 -10.47 11.02 11.96
CA GLU A 119 -11.05 12.18 12.66
C GLU A 119 -10.01 13.30 12.88
N MET A 120 -8.76 12.94 13.19
CA MET A 120 -7.65 13.90 13.25
C MET A 120 -7.47 14.63 11.91
N LEU A 121 -7.44 13.88 10.81
CA LEU A 121 -7.30 14.44 9.46
C LEU A 121 -8.51 15.31 9.04
N LYS A 122 -9.73 14.98 9.49
CA LYS A 122 -10.92 15.81 9.22
C LYS A 122 -10.87 17.15 9.93
N THR A 123 -10.34 17.18 11.14
CA THR A 123 -10.36 18.36 12.01
C THR A 123 -9.15 19.26 11.80
N GLY A 124 -8.15 18.83 11.04
CA GLY A 124 -6.92 19.60 10.80
C GLY A 124 -6.02 19.69 12.03
N ASN A 125 -6.31 18.93 13.10
CA ASN A 125 -5.47 18.82 14.28
C ASN A 125 -4.31 17.85 14.02
N GLU A 126 -3.47 18.18 13.04
CA GLU A 126 -2.19 17.51 12.88
C GLU A 126 -1.27 17.99 14.01
N GLY A 127 -1.22 17.21 15.10
CA GLY A 127 -0.34 17.47 16.24
C GLY A 127 1.15 17.46 15.87
#